data_AF-A0AAQ0EAX6-F1
#
_entry.id   AF-A0AAQ0EAX6-F1
#
_cell.length_a   1.000
_cell.length_b   1.000
_cell.length_c   1.000
_cell.angle_alpha   90.00
_cell.angle_beta   90.00
_cell.angle_gamma   90.00
#
_symmetry.space_group_name_H-M   'P 1'
#
loop_
_entity.id
_entity.type
_entity.pdbx_description
1 polymer ?
#
loop_
_entity_poly.entity_id
_entity_poly.type
_entity_poly.pdbx_seq_one_letter_code
_entity_poly.pdbx_strand_id
1 'polypeptide(L)'
;MTITSISQSQHTSGTSISAPISPTNIPKHDGPLAKRDLQSITERPGLLARFSAAVQHNLPGRSLLDRQLTSDGKPNPTSAFRFSMIKDRLIHLGVRLFLGTVRDSVPQHGGSVTFKFAQTKGAFLGEIMKHGDTSGGVCESISAHWISSHAKGDSLFNQLYTGGQKGQFQIDTLVSIKQLQMDGMQEHVDQAQVTSNWLTDHNLVPRMSKSGYPMPPVSGQTGSQGPEQLVAAILDTRGESAEYKKISFSGKMAGHTVAAHVDEQQGVTFFDPNFGEFHFPDKEQFKNWFTNAFWPGSKYNLEIGLGQEFEVYNFKGADA
;
A
#
# COMPACT_ATOMS: atom_id res chain seq x y z
N MET A 1 24.27 23.13 -55.94
CA MET A 1 24.09 22.55 -57.28
C MET A 1 23.66 21.11 -57.11
N THR A 2 22.62 20.75 -57.83
CA THR A 2 21.92 19.46 -57.80
C THR A 2 22.60 18.42 -58.70
N ILE A 3 22.25 17.13 -58.48
CA ILE A 3 22.17 15.98 -59.42
C ILE A 3 23.17 14.84 -59.08
N THR A 4 22.78 13.69 -58.47
CA THR A 4 22.04 12.45 -58.90
C THR A 4 22.82 11.38 -59.69
N SER A 5 22.54 10.10 -59.35
CA SER A 5 22.67 8.80 -60.08
C SER A 5 23.63 7.80 -59.41
N ILE A 6 23.26 6.62 -58.88
CA ILE A 6 22.43 5.44 -59.28
C ILE A 6 23.17 4.43 -60.19
N SER A 7 23.05 3.14 -59.81
CA SER A 7 23.24 1.89 -60.58
C SER A 7 24.67 1.33 -60.64
N GLN A 8 24.95 0.02 -60.64
CA GLN A 8 24.13 -1.19 -60.56
C GLN A 8 25.05 -2.42 -60.27
N SER A 9 24.43 -3.47 -59.75
CA SER A 9 24.90 -4.84 -59.49
C SER A 9 25.46 -5.62 -60.69
N GLN A 10 26.28 -6.65 -60.44
CA GLN A 10 26.20 -7.94 -61.16
C GLN A 10 26.77 -9.14 -60.35
N HIS A 11 26.08 -10.28 -60.55
CA HIS A 11 26.20 -11.61 -59.95
C HIS A 11 27.24 -12.52 -60.61
N THR A 12 27.73 -13.53 -59.89
CA THR A 12 27.94 -14.96 -60.28
C THR A 12 28.05 -15.77 -58.95
N SER A 13 27.18 -16.74 -58.56
CA SER A 13 26.83 -18.10 -59.04
C SER A 13 27.91 -19.18 -58.78
N GLY A 14 27.87 -19.90 -57.65
CA GLY A 14 27.56 -21.35 -57.53
C GLY A 14 28.72 -22.12 -56.83
N THR A 15 28.62 -23.24 -56.10
CA THR A 15 27.57 -24.16 -55.64
C THR A 15 28.17 -25.06 -54.52
N SER A 16 27.37 -25.40 -53.49
CA SER A 16 27.37 -26.57 -52.55
C SER A 16 28.67 -27.25 -52.06
N ILE A 17 28.78 -27.53 -50.74
CA ILE A 17 28.74 -28.89 -50.09
C ILE A 17 28.41 -28.70 -48.57
N SER A 18 27.60 -29.59 -48.02
CA SER A 18 27.03 -29.61 -46.65
C SER A 18 27.66 -30.63 -45.69
N ALA A 19 27.43 -30.39 -44.37
CA ALA A 19 27.47 -31.27 -43.19
C ALA A 19 28.76 -31.28 -42.31
N PRO A 20 28.71 -31.78 -41.05
CA PRO A 20 28.17 -31.09 -39.86
C PRO A 20 29.21 -31.00 -38.71
N ILE A 21 29.10 -30.01 -37.82
CA ILE A 21 30.02 -29.88 -36.67
C ILE A 21 29.30 -30.30 -35.38
N SER A 22 29.88 -31.31 -34.72
CA SER A 22 29.49 -31.94 -33.46
C SER A 22 29.35 -30.96 -32.29
N PRO A 23 28.44 -31.21 -31.34
CA PRO A 23 28.32 -30.43 -30.11
C PRO A 23 29.45 -30.77 -29.12
N THR A 24 30.16 -29.74 -28.68
CA THR A 24 31.19 -29.81 -27.65
C THR A 24 30.58 -30.08 -26.27
N ASN A 25 31.18 -31.04 -25.58
CA ASN A 25 30.91 -31.46 -24.20
C ASN A 25 30.88 -30.28 -23.21
N ILE A 26 29.76 -30.09 -22.51
CA ILE A 26 29.71 -29.35 -21.24
C ILE A 26 29.78 -30.40 -20.10
N PRO A 27 30.71 -30.26 -19.13
CA PRO A 27 30.81 -31.19 -18.01
C PRO A 27 29.55 -31.12 -17.13
N LYS A 28 28.94 -32.29 -16.88
CA LYS A 28 27.88 -32.47 -15.88
C LYS A 28 28.50 -32.42 -14.49
N HIS A 29 28.09 -31.45 -13.67
CA HIS A 29 28.29 -31.49 -12.23
C HIS A 29 27.08 -32.17 -11.61
N ASP A 30 27.24 -33.45 -11.25
CA ASP A 30 26.25 -34.21 -10.49
C ASP A 30 26.27 -33.75 -9.03
N GLY A 31 25.21 -33.06 -8.62
CA GLY A 31 24.96 -32.64 -7.24
C GLY A 31 23.50 -32.95 -6.84
N PRO A 32 23.22 -33.34 -5.59
CA PRO A 32 21.98 -34.00 -5.20
C PRO A 32 20.83 -33.00 -4.99
N LEU A 33 20.34 -32.37 -6.05
CA LEU A 33 19.06 -31.64 -6.08
C LEU A 33 18.27 -31.83 -7.39
N ALA A 34 18.76 -32.64 -8.33
CA ALA A 34 18.05 -32.96 -9.56
C ALA A 34 17.11 -34.16 -9.37
N LYS A 35 15.97 -33.95 -8.71
CA LYS A 35 14.74 -34.79 -8.80
C LYS A 35 13.63 -34.15 -7.96
N ARG A 36 12.98 -33.14 -8.52
CA ARG A 36 11.55 -32.91 -8.29
C ARG A 36 10.92 -32.54 -9.62
N ASP A 37 9.82 -33.22 -9.88
CA ASP A 37 9.15 -33.29 -11.16
C ASP A 37 8.73 -31.92 -11.70
N LEU A 38 9.00 -31.74 -12.99
CA LEU A 38 8.28 -30.81 -13.86
C LEU A 38 6.81 -31.28 -13.93
N GLN A 39 5.98 -30.83 -12.99
CA GLN A 39 4.53 -30.87 -13.12
C GLN A 39 4.00 -29.44 -13.28
N SER A 40 3.56 -29.17 -14.51
CA SER A 40 2.74 -28.04 -15.00
C SER A 40 2.99 -26.67 -14.35
N ILE A 41 3.89 -25.90 -14.93
CA ILE A 41 3.78 -24.43 -14.88
C ILE A 41 2.58 -24.07 -15.77
N THR A 42 1.40 -23.93 -15.17
CA THR A 42 0.33 -23.18 -15.82
C THR A 42 0.77 -21.72 -15.87
N GLU A 43 1.09 -21.21 -17.06
CA GLU A 43 1.27 -19.78 -17.30
C GLU A 43 0.02 -19.03 -16.81
N ARG A 44 0.19 -18.10 -15.87
CA ARG A 44 -0.90 -17.26 -15.38
C ARG A 44 -1.10 -16.09 -16.36
N PRO A 45 -2.35 -15.72 -16.69
CA PRO A 45 -2.59 -14.54 -17.51
C PRO A 45 -2.06 -13.28 -16.85
N GLY A 46 -1.51 -12.36 -17.66
CA GLY A 46 -1.02 -11.06 -17.19
C GLY A 46 -2.11 -10.20 -16.55
N LEU A 47 -1.70 -9.17 -15.81
CA LEU A 47 -2.57 -8.25 -15.05
C LEU A 47 -3.74 -7.72 -15.89
N LEU A 48 -3.49 -7.34 -17.15
CA LEU A 48 -4.53 -6.87 -18.09
C LEU A 48 -5.58 -7.93 -18.45
N ALA A 49 -5.23 -9.23 -18.46
CA ALA A 49 -6.20 -10.31 -18.67
C ALA A 49 -7.02 -10.61 -17.39
N ARG A 50 -6.48 -10.28 -16.21
CA ARG A 50 -7.21 -10.33 -14.93
C ARG A 50 -8.13 -9.12 -14.78
N PHE A 51 -7.68 -7.94 -15.21
CA PHE A 51 -8.52 -6.76 -15.37
C PHE A 51 -9.59 -7.00 -16.43
N SER A 52 -9.28 -7.62 -17.57
CA SER A 52 -10.28 -7.90 -18.60
C SER A 52 -11.32 -8.89 -18.11
N ALA A 53 -10.99 -9.91 -17.32
CA ALA A 53 -12.00 -10.81 -16.76
C ALA A 53 -12.91 -10.08 -15.73
N ALA A 54 -12.36 -9.21 -14.88
CA ALA A 54 -13.14 -8.41 -13.94
C ALA A 54 -13.99 -7.33 -14.63
N VAL A 55 -13.50 -6.77 -15.74
CA VAL A 55 -14.15 -5.70 -16.51
C VAL A 55 -15.14 -6.24 -17.56
N GLN A 56 -14.87 -7.40 -18.18
CA GLN A 56 -15.75 -8.07 -19.16
C GLN A 56 -17.03 -8.62 -18.52
N HIS A 57 -17.10 -8.73 -17.19
CA HIS A 57 -18.31 -9.12 -16.48
C HIS A 57 -19.31 -7.97 -16.24
N ASN A 58 -18.99 -6.74 -16.67
CA ASN A 58 -19.90 -5.59 -16.65
C ASN A 58 -20.80 -5.53 -17.90
N LEU A 59 -21.65 -6.54 -18.10
CA LEU A 59 -22.79 -6.41 -19.02
C LEU A 59 -24.02 -5.88 -18.27
N PRO A 60 -24.77 -4.92 -18.83
CA PRO A 60 -25.90 -4.30 -18.15
C PRO A 60 -27.04 -5.31 -18.03
N GLY A 61 -27.48 -5.58 -16.80
CA GLY A 61 -28.68 -6.41 -16.55
C GLY A 61 -28.61 -7.36 -15.35
N ARG A 62 -27.47 -7.50 -14.66
CA ARG A 62 -27.40 -8.22 -13.38
C ARG A 62 -26.60 -7.40 -12.38
N SER A 63 -27.29 -6.93 -11.36
CA SER A 63 -26.71 -6.17 -10.27
C SER A 63 -25.68 -7.03 -9.51
N LEU A 64 -24.43 -6.57 -9.43
CA LEU A 64 -23.42 -7.13 -8.53
C LEU A 64 -23.79 -6.97 -7.04
N LEU A 65 -24.88 -6.25 -6.75
CA LEU A 65 -25.36 -5.91 -5.41
C LEU A 65 -25.85 -7.11 -4.57
N ASP A 66 -25.96 -8.31 -5.15
CA ASP A 66 -26.37 -9.52 -4.43
C ASP A 66 -25.22 -10.50 -4.10
N ARG A 67 -23.95 -10.15 -4.39
CA ARG A 67 -22.84 -11.01 -3.97
C ARG A 67 -22.54 -10.82 -2.48
N GLN A 68 -23.00 -11.77 -1.68
CA GLN A 68 -22.45 -12.02 -0.35
C GLN A 68 -20.93 -12.26 -0.49
N LEU A 69 -20.12 -11.66 0.39
CA LEU A 69 -18.64 -11.67 0.41
C LEU A 69 -18.01 -13.06 0.21
N THR A 70 -18.03 -13.56 -1.02
CA THR A 70 -17.15 -14.55 -1.61
C THR A 70 -17.22 -14.35 -3.11
N SER A 71 -16.12 -14.63 -3.79
CA SER A 71 -16.00 -14.48 -5.23
C SER A 71 -17.09 -15.23 -6.03
N ASP A 72 -17.79 -16.23 -5.47
CA ASP A 72 -18.72 -17.08 -6.23
C ASP A 72 -19.91 -17.64 -5.40
N GLY A 73 -20.46 -16.89 -4.43
CA GLY A 73 -21.66 -17.32 -3.69
C GLY A 73 -21.45 -18.50 -2.74
N LYS A 74 -20.20 -18.77 -2.34
CA LYS A 74 -19.87 -19.66 -1.22
C LYS A 74 -19.92 -18.87 0.11
N PRO A 75 -20.07 -19.52 1.28
CA PRO A 75 -19.84 -18.84 2.54
C PRO A 75 -18.38 -18.38 2.64
N ASN A 76 -18.15 -17.18 3.19
CA ASN A 76 -16.80 -16.66 3.45
C ASN A 76 -16.07 -17.66 4.38
N PRO A 77 -14.93 -18.25 3.99
CA PRO A 77 -14.31 -19.33 4.75
C PRO A 77 -13.90 -18.84 6.13
N THR A 78 -14.56 -19.29 7.19
CA THR A 78 -14.20 -18.95 8.57
C THR A 78 -12.90 -19.65 8.95
N SER A 79 -11.82 -18.90 9.21
CA SER A 79 -10.59 -19.48 9.76
C SER A 79 -10.83 -19.95 11.20
N ALA A 80 -10.25 -21.09 11.58
CA ALA A 80 -10.21 -21.51 12.97
C ALA A 80 -9.52 -20.45 13.84
N PHE A 81 -10.10 -20.15 15.00
CA PHE A 81 -9.61 -19.14 15.95
C PHE A 81 -8.09 -19.29 16.23
N ARG A 82 -7.31 -18.22 16.03
CA ARG A 82 -5.87 -18.16 16.35
C ARG A 82 -5.63 -17.16 17.47
N PHE A 83 -4.75 -17.49 18.41
CA PHE A 83 -4.43 -16.64 19.56
C PHE A 83 -3.84 -15.27 19.17
N SER A 84 -3.18 -15.18 18.00
CA SER A 84 -2.73 -13.92 17.40
C SER A 84 -3.88 -12.94 17.13
N MET A 85 -5.06 -13.44 16.74
CA MET A 85 -6.26 -12.61 16.51
C MET A 85 -6.71 -11.89 17.77
N ILE A 86 -6.53 -12.50 18.95
CA ILE A 86 -6.86 -11.87 20.24
C ILE A 86 -5.85 -10.77 20.56
N LYS A 87 -4.55 -11.03 20.33
CA LYS A 87 -3.50 -10.04 20.59
C LYS A 87 -3.67 -8.79 19.73
N ASP A 88 -3.91 -8.97 18.43
CA ASP A 88 -4.20 -7.86 17.51
C ASP A 88 -5.45 -7.11 17.97
N ARG A 89 -6.53 -7.84 18.32
CA ARG A 89 -7.76 -7.23 18.87
C ARG A 89 -7.52 -6.48 20.17
N LEU A 90 -6.66 -6.95 21.06
CA LEU A 90 -6.36 -6.32 22.35
C LEU A 90 -5.49 -5.07 22.18
N ILE A 91 -4.49 -5.10 21.30
CA ILE A 91 -3.70 -3.92 20.93
C ILE A 91 -4.62 -2.87 20.29
N HIS A 92 -5.47 -3.28 19.35
CA HIS A 92 -6.48 -2.42 18.74
C HIS A 92 -7.53 -1.91 19.74
N LEU A 93 -7.91 -2.70 20.76
CA LEU A 93 -8.84 -2.30 21.82
C LEU A 93 -8.19 -1.29 22.78
N GLY A 94 -6.89 -1.46 23.09
CA GLY A 94 -6.12 -0.52 23.90
C GLY A 94 -6.01 0.86 23.23
N VAL A 95 -5.74 0.90 21.92
CA VAL A 95 -5.70 2.14 21.14
C VAL A 95 -7.04 2.91 21.19
N ARG A 96 -8.18 2.21 21.32
CA ARG A 96 -9.50 2.88 21.45
C ARG A 96 -9.61 3.78 22.67
N LEU A 97 -8.91 3.45 23.75
CA LEU A 97 -8.93 4.25 24.99
C LEU A 97 -8.32 5.64 24.77
N PHE A 98 -7.45 5.78 23.76
CA PHE A 98 -6.71 7.01 23.49
C PHE A 98 -7.29 7.82 22.32
N LEU A 99 -8.44 7.41 21.78
CA LEU A 99 -9.11 8.13 20.68
C LEU A 99 -9.43 9.58 21.04
N GLY A 100 -9.95 9.81 22.24
CA GLY A 100 -10.24 11.15 22.75
C GLY A 100 -8.95 11.95 22.87
N THR A 101 -7.95 11.41 23.57
CA THR A 101 -6.63 12.03 23.78
C THR A 101 -6.02 12.54 22.46
N VAL A 102 -5.96 11.70 21.43
CA VAL A 102 -5.40 12.10 20.14
C VAL A 102 -6.27 13.15 19.46
N ARG A 103 -7.57 12.89 19.29
CA ARG A 103 -8.46 13.79 18.53
C ARG A 103 -8.63 15.15 19.18
N ASP A 104 -8.72 15.20 20.51
CA ASP A 104 -8.92 16.43 21.27
C ASP A 104 -7.64 17.28 21.29
N SER A 105 -6.47 16.66 21.14
CA SER A 105 -5.19 17.38 21.05
C SER A 105 -4.96 18.09 19.71
N VAL A 106 -5.58 17.65 18.61
CA VAL A 106 -5.42 18.23 17.27
C VAL A 106 -5.75 19.73 17.25
N PRO A 107 -6.96 20.19 17.66
CA PRO A 107 -7.27 21.62 17.70
C PRO A 107 -6.44 22.40 18.72
N GLN A 108 -5.96 21.76 19.78
CA GLN A 108 -5.09 22.41 20.77
C GLN A 108 -3.71 22.74 20.19
N HIS A 109 -3.32 22.11 19.08
CA HIS A 109 -2.07 22.33 18.37
C HIS A 109 -2.31 22.99 17.00
N GLY A 110 -3.47 23.65 16.82
CA GLY A 110 -3.80 24.42 15.62
C GLY A 110 -4.21 23.61 14.39
N GLY A 111 -4.36 22.29 14.53
CA GLY A 111 -4.94 21.44 13.50
C GLY A 111 -6.45 21.36 13.53
N SER A 112 -7.03 20.61 12.60
CA SER A 112 -8.45 20.28 12.54
C SER A 112 -8.66 18.78 12.33
N VAL A 113 -9.71 18.23 12.93
CA VAL A 113 -10.11 16.85 12.68
C VAL A 113 -11.07 16.84 11.49
N THR A 114 -10.57 16.51 10.31
CA THR A 114 -11.34 16.52 9.05
C THR A 114 -12.23 15.28 8.93
N PHE A 115 -11.79 14.13 9.45
CA PHE A 115 -12.64 12.95 9.51
C PHE A 115 -12.37 12.04 10.71
N LYS A 116 -13.42 11.69 11.45
CA LYS A 116 -13.32 10.78 12.61
C LYS A 116 -13.48 9.31 12.18
N PHE A 117 -12.41 8.67 11.75
CA PHE A 117 -12.38 7.23 11.43
C PHE A 117 -11.66 6.42 12.51
N ALA A 118 -12.04 5.15 12.66
CA ALA A 118 -11.29 4.19 13.46
C ALA A 118 -11.61 2.79 12.94
N GLN A 119 -10.64 2.12 12.32
CA GLN A 119 -10.76 0.75 11.81
C GLN A 119 -11.16 -0.23 12.92
N THR A 120 -10.82 0.13 14.16
CA THR A 120 -11.16 -0.63 15.34
C THR A 120 -12.59 -0.36 15.81
N LYS A 121 -13.47 0.36 15.11
CA LYS A 121 -14.82 0.68 15.63
C LYS A 121 -15.95 0.38 14.62
N GLY A 122 -17.14 0.19 15.19
CA GLY A 122 -18.41 0.17 14.46
C GLY A 122 -18.52 -0.95 13.44
N ALA A 123 -19.33 -0.69 12.41
CA ALA A 123 -19.60 -1.65 11.33
C ALA A 123 -18.35 -2.03 10.54
N PHE A 124 -17.32 -1.17 10.51
CA PHE A 124 -16.09 -1.42 9.76
C PHE A 124 -15.28 -2.56 10.38
N LEU A 125 -15.12 -2.52 11.72
CA LEU A 125 -14.56 -3.61 12.50
C LEU A 125 -15.30 -4.92 12.23
N GLY A 126 -16.63 -4.88 12.24
CA GLY A 126 -17.49 -6.04 12.02
C GLY A 126 -17.31 -6.65 10.63
N GLU A 127 -17.02 -5.83 9.61
CA GLU A 127 -16.83 -6.31 8.24
C GLU A 127 -15.41 -6.78 7.94
N ILE A 128 -14.38 -6.10 8.47
CA ILE A 128 -12.98 -6.43 8.15
C ILE A 128 -12.40 -7.51 9.06
N MET A 129 -12.82 -7.58 10.33
CA MET A 129 -12.26 -8.55 11.29
C MET A 129 -13.02 -9.88 11.36
N LYS A 130 -13.71 -10.28 10.28
CA LYS A 130 -14.43 -11.56 10.21
C LYS A 130 -13.47 -12.77 10.21
N HIS A 131 -12.21 -12.58 9.79
CA HIS A 131 -11.20 -13.64 9.71
C HIS A 131 -9.95 -13.27 10.52
N GLY A 132 -9.20 -14.29 10.97
CA GLY A 132 -7.92 -14.04 11.64
C GLY A 132 -6.74 -13.85 10.73
N ASP A 133 -6.88 -14.27 9.48
CA ASP A 133 -5.91 -13.97 8.44
C ASP A 133 -6.09 -12.51 7.95
N THR A 134 -7.15 -11.81 8.42
CA THR A 134 -7.43 -10.40 8.13
C THR A 134 -7.32 -9.48 9.35
N SER A 135 -6.71 -9.92 10.46
CA SER A 135 -6.47 -9.04 11.63
C SER A 135 -5.29 -8.09 11.44
N GLY A 136 -4.29 -8.47 10.64
CA GLY A 136 -3.16 -7.64 10.23
C GLY A 136 -3.29 -7.08 8.81
N GLY A 137 -2.51 -6.04 8.47
CA GLY A 137 -2.41 -5.50 7.10
C GLY A 137 -3.57 -4.61 6.64
N VAL A 138 -4.64 -4.49 7.42
CA VAL A 138 -5.77 -3.59 7.11
C VAL A 138 -5.31 -2.14 7.07
N CYS A 139 -4.51 -1.72 8.06
CA CYS A 139 -4.02 -0.34 8.17
C CYS A 139 -3.16 0.05 6.95
N GLU A 140 -2.34 -0.87 6.45
CA GLU A 140 -1.57 -0.71 5.22
C GLU A 140 -2.47 -0.49 4.01
N SER A 141 -3.44 -1.38 3.79
CA SER A 141 -4.36 -1.31 2.65
C SER A 141 -5.23 -0.05 2.66
N ILE A 142 -5.79 0.32 3.82
CA ILE A 142 -6.60 1.55 3.96
C ILE A 142 -5.72 2.78 3.73
N SER A 143 -4.48 2.81 4.24
CA SER A 143 -3.56 3.93 4.01
C SER A 143 -3.22 4.10 2.54
N ALA A 144 -3.02 3.00 1.80
CA ALA A 144 -2.82 3.05 0.34
C ALA A 144 -4.07 3.60 -0.39
N HIS A 145 -5.27 3.14 -0.02
CA HIS A 145 -6.52 3.65 -0.59
C HIS A 145 -6.75 5.14 -0.24
N TRP A 146 -6.36 5.56 0.96
CA TRP A 146 -6.41 6.96 1.36
C TRP A 146 -5.52 7.82 0.47
N ILE A 147 -4.26 7.41 0.29
CA ILE A 147 -3.31 8.09 -0.61
C ILE A 147 -3.89 8.19 -2.04
N SER A 148 -4.37 7.08 -2.60
CA SER A 148 -4.95 7.06 -3.95
C SER A 148 -6.18 7.96 -4.09
N SER A 149 -7.05 7.99 -3.08
CA SER A 149 -8.26 8.82 -3.11
C SER A 149 -7.90 10.31 -3.02
N HIS A 150 -7.03 10.65 -2.06
CA HIS A 150 -6.60 12.02 -1.83
C HIS A 150 -5.85 12.58 -3.05
N ALA A 151 -5.02 11.77 -3.71
CA ALA A 151 -4.33 12.15 -4.95
C ALA A 151 -5.28 12.48 -6.12
N LYS A 152 -6.51 11.94 -6.10
CA LYS A 152 -7.56 12.24 -7.08
C LYS A 152 -8.43 13.44 -6.67
N GLY A 153 -8.09 14.12 -5.58
CA GLY A 153 -8.89 15.21 -5.02
C GLY A 153 -10.19 14.74 -4.37
N ASP A 154 -10.30 13.46 -4.01
CA ASP A 154 -11.48 12.88 -3.36
C ASP A 154 -11.15 12.36 -1.96
N SER A 155 -12.18 12.16 -1.15
CA SER A 155 -12.07 11.55 0.17
C SER A 155 -12.31 10.05 0.08
N LEU A 156 -11.40 9.25 0.63
CA LEU A 156 -11.63 7.81 0.83
C LEU A 156 -12.97 7.55 1.52
N PHE A 157 -13.40 8.44 2.43
CA PHE A 157 -14.62 8.25 3.18
C PHE A 157 -15.88 8.46 2.34
N ASN A 158 -15.82 9.27 1.29
CA ASN A 158 -16.90 9.36 0.30
C ASN A 158 -17.05 8.05 -0.45
N GLN A 159 -15.93 7.41 -0.78
CA GLN A 159 -15.90 6.13 -1.48
C GLN A 159 -16.25 4.96 -0.56
N LEU A 160 -15.91 5.05 0.72
CA LEU A 160 -16.13 3.98 1.69
C LEU A 160 -17.55 3.99 2.24
N TYR A 161 -18.15 5.17 2.43
CA TYR A 161 -19.48 5.32 3.03
C TYR A 161 -20.51 5.83 2.02
N THR A 162 -21.68 5.21 1.97
CA THR A 162 -22.79 5.67 1.13
C THR A 162 -23.21 7.08 1.55
N GLY A 163 -23.08 8.06 0.65
CA GLY A 163 -23.39 9.47 0.94
C GLY A 163 -22.54 10.07 2.07
N GLY A 164 -21.36 9.51 2.36
CA GLY A 164 -20.50 9.92 3.47
C GLY A 164 -21.02 9.53 4.87
N GLN A 165 -22.11 8.75 4.96
CA GLN A 165 -22.72 8.36 6.23
C GLN A 165 -22.13 7.08 6.82
N LYS A 166 -21.61 7.18 8.05
CA LYS A 166 -21.01 6.05 8.75
C LYS A 166 -22.02 4.92 8.98
N GLY A 167 -21.63 3.70 8.62
CA GLY A 167 -22.41 2.48 8.88
C GLY A 167 -23.08 1.87 7.65
N GLN A 168 -23.12 2.58 6.53
CA GLN A 168 -23.44 2.01 5.22
C GLN A 168 -22.22 2.07 4.32
N PHE A 169 -21.69 0.91 3.94
CA PHE A 169 -20.48 0.83 3.14
C PHE A 169 -20.80 0.74 1.66
N GLN A 170 -20.03 1.43 0.83
CA GLN A 170 -19.94 1.05 -0.56
C GLN A 170 -19.10 -0.23 -0.64
N ILE A 171 -19.74 -1.29 -1.13
CA ILE A 171 -19.17 -2.63 -1.09
C ILE A 171 -17.90 -2.71 -1.94
N ASP A 172 -17.83 -2.00 -3.07
CA ASP A 172 -16.70 -2.06 -3.99
C ASP A 172 -15.39 -1.57 -3.35
N THR A 173 -15.43 -0.42 -2.67
CA THR A 173 -14.27 0.12 -1.94
C THR A 173 -13.84 -0.81 -0.80
N LEU A 174 -14.82 -1.37 -0.06
CA LEU A 174 -14.54 -2.31 1.02
C LEU A 174 -13.91 -3.62 0.50
N VAL A 175 -14.38 -4.12 -0.64
CA VAL A 175 -13.83 -5.31 -1.32
C VAL A 175 -12.42 -5.02 -1.81
N SER A 176 -12.17 -3.85 -2.42
CA SER A 176 -10.84 -3.43 -2.87
C SER A 176 -9.84 -3.38 -1.71
N ILE A 177 -10.22 -2.76 -0.58
CA ILE A 177 -9.38 -2.72 0.63
C ILE A 177 -9.06 -4.14 1.12
N LYS A 178 -10.05 -5.03 1.17
CA LYS A 178 -9.85 -6.42 1.59
C LYS A 178 -8.96 -7.20 0.63
N GLN A 179 -9.12 -6.99 -0.67
CA GLN A 179 -8.32 -7.68 -1.68
C GLN A 179 -6.85 -7.28 -1.57
N LEU A 180 -6.56 -5.98 -1.50
CA LEU A 180 -5.19 -5.49 -1.32
C LEU A 180 -4.57 -5.97 0.00
N GLN A 181 -5.35 -6.01 1.07
CA GLN A 181 -4.92 -6.60 2.33
C GLN A 181 -4.54 -8.07 2.16
N MET A 182 -5.44 -8.88 1.56
CA MET A 182 -5.20 -10.31 1.36
C MET A 182 -3.96 -10.55 0.49
N ASP A 183 -3.74 -9.74 -0.54
CA ASP A 183 -2.56 -9.83 -1.40
C ASP A 183 -1.27 -9.51 -0.65
N GLY A 184 -1.29 -8.52 0.23
CA GLY A 184 -0.15 -8.17 1.09
C GLY A 184 0.08 -9.11 2.29
N MET A 185 -0.84 -10.03 2.58
CA MET A 185 -0.72 -10.99 3.69
C MET A 185 -0.37 -12.41 3.23
N GLN A 186 -0.10 -12.61 1.93
CA GLN A 186 0.31 -13.91 1.39
C GLN A 186 1.70 -14.31 1.94
N GLU A 187 1.89 -15.62 2.13
CA GLU A 187 3.18 -16.16 2.56
C GLU A 187 4.27 -15.84 1.51
N HIS A 188 5.46 -15.42 1.97
CA HIS A 188 6.61 -15.03 1.15
C HIS A 188 6.44 -13.74 0.33
N VAL A 189 5.41 -12.95 0.61
CA VAL A 189 5.20 -11.66 -0.05
C VAL A 189 5.60 -10.51 0.89
N ASP A 190 6.26 -9.50 0.33
CA ASP A 190 6.51 -8.24 1.01
C ASP A 190 5.27 -7.34 0.89
N GLN A 191 4.60 -7.13 2.03
CA GLN A 191 3.40 -6.31 2.13
C GLN A 191 3.62 -4.88 1.62
N ALA A 192 4.76 -4.26 1.94
CA ALA A 192 5.05 -2.88 1.55
C ALA A 192 5.31 -2.77 0.05
N GLN A 193 5.92 -3.79 -0.56
CA GLN A 193 6.09 -3.84 -2.01
C GLN A 193 4.75 -4.02 -2.74
N VAL A 194 3.86 -4.89 -2.25
CA VAL A 194 2.52 -5.08 -2.84
C VAL A 194 1.73 -3.78 -2.86
N THR A 195 1.69 -3.06 -1.75
CA THR A 195 0.93 -1.81 -1.68
C THR A 195 1.59 -0.67 -2.46
N SER A 196 2.92 -0.65 -2.55
CA SER A 196 3.65 0.30 -3.40
C SER A 196 3.37 0.06 -4.88
N ASN A 197 3.35 -1.20 -5.32
CA ASN A 197 2.97 -1.56 -6.69
C ASN A 197 1.51 -1.17 -6.99
N TRP A 198 0.61 -1.46 -6.05
CA TRP A 198 -0.79 -1.06 -6.18
C TRP A 198 -0.95 0.46 -6.31
N LEU A 199 -0.19 1.25 -5.54
CA LEU A 199 -0.17 2.72 -5.68
C LEU A 199 0.31 3.15 -7.06
N THR A 200 1.35 2.50 -7.61
CA THR A 200 1.82 2.75 -8.98
C THR A 200 0.75 2.44 -10.03
N ASP A 201 0.02 1.33 -9.88
CA ASP A 201 -1.12 1.00 -10.74
C ASP A 201 -2.28 2.02 -10.61
N HIS A 202 -2.28 2.85 -9.57
CA HIS A 202 -3.24 3.92 -9.31
C HIS A 202 -2.68 5.31 -9.59
N ASN A 203 -1.70 5.41 -10.48
CA ASN A 203 -1.04 6.65 -10.92
C ASN A 203 -0.29 7.39 -9.82
N LEU A 204 0.24 6.67 -8.83
CA LEU A 204 1.19 7.21 -7.85
C LEU A 204 2.58 6.65 -8.07
N VAL A 205 3.49 7.51 -8.50
CA VAL A 205 4.89 7.14 -8.74
C VAL A 205 5.71 7.27 -7.46
N PRO A 206 6.62 6.33 -7.16
CA PRO A 206 7.53 6.49 -6.04
C PRO A 206 8.48 7.66 -6.29
N ARG A 207 8.99 8.28 -5.22
CA ARG A 207 10.04 9.30 -5.32
C ARG A 207 11.23 8.72 -6.07
N MET A 208 11.65 9.40 -7.13
CA MET A 208 12.78 8.99 -7.95
C MET A 208 14.07 9.69 -7.50
N SER A 209 15.19 8.98 -7.60
CA SER A 209 16.52 9.55 -7.48
C SER A 209 16.86 10.40 -8.71
N LYS A 210 17.93 11.21 -8.63
CA LYS A 210 18.46 11.96 -9.79
C LYS A 210 18.82 11.07 -10.98
N SER A 211 19.10 9.79 -10.73
CA SER A 211 19.42 8.79 -11.74
C SER A 211 18.18 8.10 -12.34
N GLY A 212 16.96 8.50 -11.94
CA GLY A 212 15.70 7.96 -12.47
C GLY A 212 15.23 6.64 -11.84
N TYR A 213 15.88 6.17 -10.77
CA TYR A 213 15.47 4.96 -10.05
C TYR A 213 14.60 5.29 -8.83
N PRO A 214 13.60 4.46 -8.49
CA PRO A 214 12.85 4.59 -7.24
C PRO A 214 13.80 4.64 -6.05
N MET A 215 13.59 5.62 -5.17
CA MET A 215 14.33 5.74 -3.94
C MET A 215 13.83 4.69 -2.93
N PRO A 216 14.74 4.08 -2.15
CA PRO A 216 14.33 3.25 -1.02
C PRO A 216 13.56 4.09 0.01
N PRO A 217 12.75 3.45 0.88
CA PRO A 217 12.15 4.14 2.00
C PRO A 217 13.21 4.80 2.89
N VAL A 218 12.83 5.89 3.55
CA VAL A 218 13.66 6.47 4.63
C VAL A 218 13.37 5.65 5.89
N SER A 219 14.36 4.90 6.35
CA SER A 219 14.24 4.06 7.55
C SER A 219 15.00 4.67 8.72
N GLY A 220 14.53 4.42 9.93
CA GLY A 220 15.19 4.87 11.16
C GLY A 220 14.59 4.25 12.42
N GLN A 221 15.04 4.74 13.57
CA GLN A 221 14.62 4.24 14.88
C GLN A 221 13.93 5.34 15.68
N THR A 222 12.85 4.98 16.39
CA THR A 222 12.17 5.88 17.33
C THR A 222 12.42 5.53 18.79
N GLY A 223 12.82 4.29 19.11
CA GLY A 223 12.87 3.71 20.47
C GLY A 223 13.32 4.66 21.58
N SER A 224 14.61 4.65 21.92
CA SER A 224 15.18 5.63 22.87
C SER A 224 15.45 7.00 22.24
N GLN A 225 15.33 7.10 20.91
CA GLN A 225 15.70 8.29 20.14
C GLN A 225 14.58 9.34 20.03
N GLY A 226 13.33 8.96 20.32
CA GLY A 226 12.17 9.83 20.12
C GLY A 226 11.71 9.88 18.65
N PRO A 227 10.60 10.59 18.35
CA PRO A 227 10.01 10.63 17.02
C PRO A 227 10.67 11.64 16.07
N GLU A 228 11.73 12.34 16.47
CA GLU A 228 12.27 13.49 15.74
C GLU A 228 12.74 13.13 14.32
N GLN A 229 13.46 12.01 14.18
CA GLN A 229 13.89 11.52 12.86
C GLN A 229 12.71 11.08 11.99
N LEU A 230 11.70 10.45 12.59
CA LEU A 230 10.49 10.05 11.91
C LEU A 230 9.73 11.28 11.39
N VAL A 231 9.52 12.30 12.24
CA VAL A 231 8.82 13.52 11.84
C VAL A 231 9.59 14.26 10.76
N ALA A 232 10.92 14.31 10.84
CA ALA A 232 11.74 14.87 9.78
C ALA A 232 11.58 14.11 8.45
N ALA A 233 11.54 12.78 8.48
CA ALA A 233 11.31 11.95 7.30
C ALA A 233 9.89 12.13 6.71
N ILE A 234 8.88 12.31 7.55
CA ILE A 234 7.50 12.61 7.13
C ILE A 234 7.45 13.97 6.44
N LEU A 235 8.11 15.00 6.98
CA LEU A 235 8.02 16.37 6.49
C LEU A 235 8.95 16.69 5.31
N ASP A 236 9.91 15.82 5.01
CA ASP A 236 10.82 15.96 3.88
C ASP A 236 10.10 15.74 2.54
N THR A 237 10.05 16.77 1.72
CA THR A 237 9.57 16.74 0.32
C THR A 237 10.71 16.85 -0.68
N ARG A 238 11.96 17.07 -0.24
CA ARG A 238 13.14 17.32 -1.11
C ARG A 238 12.96 18.41 -2.16
N GLY A 239 12.18 19.45 -1.84
CA GLY A 239 11.97 20.60 -2.70
C GLY A 239 10.78 20.48 -3.65
N GLU A 240 10.01 19.40 -3.54
CA GLU A 240 8.74 19.22 -4.24
C GLU A 240 7.64 20.04 -3.57
N SER A 241 6.68 20.54 -4.36
CA SER A 241 5.57 21.33 -3.83
C SER A 241 4.64 20.51 -2.94
N ALA A 242 4.47 19.23 -3.25
CA ALA A 242 3.73 18.30 -2.42
C ALA A 242 4.18 16.85 -2.63
N GLU A 243 4.02 16.01 -1.61
CA GLU A 243 4.25 14.57 -1.70
C GLU A 243 3.38 13.77 -0.72
N TYR A 244 3.08 12.53 -1.12
CA TYR A 244 2.41 11.55 -0.29
C TYR A 244 3.42 10.67 0.44
N LYS A 245 3.08 10.28 1.66
CA LYS A 245 3.88 9.44 2.55
C LYS A 245 3.06 8.22 2.96
N LYS A 246 3.60 7.02 2.74
CA LYS A 246 3.13 5.79 3.40
C LYS A 246 4.14 5.46 4.49
N ILE A 247 3.69 5.46 5.73
CA ILE A 247 4.56 5.49 6.92
C ILE A 247 4.27 4.22 7.72
N SER A 248 5.28 3.37 7.85
CA SER A 248 5.19 2.12 8.60
C SER A 248 5.93 2.26 9.93
N PHE A 249 5.29 1.84 11.02
CA PHE A 249 5.87 1.71 12.35
C PHE A 249 6.01 0.23 12.67
N SER A 250 7.17 -0.15 13.21
CA SER A 250 7.47 -1.53 13.59
C SER A 250 7.93 -1.57 15.04
N GLY A 251 7.32 -2.47 15.81
CA GLY A 251 7.76 -2.82 17.16
C GLY A 251 7.99 -4.32 17.31
N LYS A 252 8.30 -4.77 18.53
CA LYS A 252 8.64 -6.19 18.79
C LYS A 252 7.47 -7.15 18.54
N MET A 253 6.24 -6.67 18.58
CA MET A 253 5.04 -7.51 18.56
C MET A 253 3.99 -7.08 17.54
N ALA A 254 4.09 -5.89 16.96
CA ALA A 254 3.11 -5.37 16.01
C ALA A 254 3.75 -4.42 15.01
N GLY A 255 3.06 -4.25 13.87
CA GLY A 255 3.31 -3.21 12.90
C GLY A 255 2.05 -2.37 12.69
N HIS A 256 2.22 -1.13 12.25
CA HIS A 256 1.10 -0.24 11.92
C HIS A 256 1.50 0.69 10.79
N THR A 257 0.55 0.97 9.90
CA THR A 257 0.77 1.88 8.78
C THR A 257 -0.22 3.03 8.84
N VAL A 258 0.31 4.22 8.63
CA VAL A 258 -0.41 5.49 8.49
C VAL A 258 -0.01 6.16 7.18
N ALA A 259 -0.72 7.22 6.81
CA ALA A 259 -0.42 8.00 5.62
C ALA A 259 -0.35 9.50 5.92
N ALA A 260 0.37 10.24 5.08
CA ALA A 260 0.34 11.70 5.08
C ALA A 260 0.39 12.26 3.66
N HIS A 261 -0.13 13.46 3.50
CA HIS A 261 0.12 14.34 2.37
C HIS A 261 0.78 15.60 2.93
N VAL A 262 1.96 15.94 2.42
CA VAL A 262 2.71 17.12 2.83
C VAL A 262 2.76 18.05 1.63
N ASP A 263 2.17 19.23 1.79
CA ASP A 263 2.10 20.29 0.79
C ASP A 263 2.78 21.56 1.37
N GLU A 264 3.71 22.14 0.63
CA GLU A 264 4.47 23.31 1.09
C GLU A 264 3.61 24.57 1.28
N GLN A 265 2.45 24.64 0.62
CA GLN A 265 1.55 25.80 0.66
C GLN A 265 0.29 25.53 1.51
N GLN A 266 -0.19 24.29 1.52
CA GLN A 266 -1.44 23.91 2.19
C GLN A 266 -1.21 23.21 3.54
N GLY A 267 0.02 22.83 3.86
CA GLY A 267 0.36 22.21 5.14
C GLY A 267 0.36 20.68 5.09
N VAL A 268 -0.12 20.04 6.15
CA VAL A 268 -0.01 18.58 6.32
C VAL A 268 -1.36 17.96 6.61
N THR A 269 -1.79 17.04 5.76
CA THR A 269 -2.93 16.15 6.04
C THR A 269 -2.39 14.78 6.45
N PHE A 270 -2.75 14.33 7.64
CA PHE A 270 -2.29 13.07 8.22
C PHE A 270 -3.47 12.15 8.47
N PHE A 271 -3.34 10.89 8.07
CA PHE A 271 -4.36 9.87 8.24
C PHE A 271 -3.81 8.67 8.99
N ASP A 272 -4.42 8.40 10.14
CA ASP A 272 -4.20 7.18 10.89
C ASP A 272 -5.48 6.33 10.88
N PRO A 273 -5.46 5.10 10.33
CA PRO A 273 -6.61 4.20 10.35
C PRO A 273 -7.21 3.96 11.74
N ASN A 274 -6.45 4.13 12.82
CA ASN A 274 -6.94 3.99 14.19
C ASN A 274 -7.61 5.24 14.73
N PHE A 275 -7.23 6.45 14.30
CA PHE A 275 -7.67 7.70 14.92
C PHE A 275 -8.48 8.61 14.00
N GLY A 276 -8.22 8.63 12.70
CA GLY A 276 -8.91 9.46 11.72
C GLY A 276 -7.98 10.23 10.82
N GLU A 277 -8.55 11.23 10.15
CA GLU A 277 -7.85 12.19 9.31
C GLU A 277 -7.80 13.55 10.00
N PHE A 278 -6.63 14.16 9.96
CA PHE A 278 -6.32 15.44 10.58
C PHE A 278 -5.61 16.33 9.56
N HIS A 279 -5.86 17.63 9.63
CA HIS A 279 -5.19 18.62 8.79
C HIS A 279 -4.57 19.71 9.64
N PHE A 280 -3.32 20.06 9.33
CA PHE A 280 -2.57 21.15 9.94
C PHE A 280 -2.18 22.15 8.85
N PRO A 281 -2.34 23.47 9.10
CA PRO A 281 -2.10 24.49 8.08
C PRO A 281 -0.62 24.67 7.73
N ASP A 282 0.29 24.17 8.57
CA ASP A 282 1.74 24.21 8.31
C ASP A 282 2.48 23.04 8.98
N LYS A 283 3.74 22.85 8.55
CA LYS A 283 4.62 21.77 9.01
C LYS A 283 5.02 21.90 10.47
N GLU A 284 5.14 23.12 11.01
CA GLU A 284 5.57 23.35 12.38
C GLU A 284 4.47 22.96 13.38
N GLN A 285 3.21 23.31 13.08
CA GLN A 285 2.06 22.89 13.87
C GLN A 285 1.89 21.37 13.84
N PHE A 286 2.02 20.74 12.66
CA PHE A 286 2.03 19.28 12.56
C PHE A 286 3.17 18.66 13.37
N LYS A 287 4.41 19.16 13.24
CA LYS A 287 5.58 18.66 13.98
C LYS A 287 5.38 18.77 15.48
N ASN A 288 4.92 19.93 15.96
CA ASN A 288 4.66 20.17 17.36
C ASN A 288 3.59 19.20 17.90
N TRP A 289 2.47 19.05 17.18
CA TRP A 289 1.44 18.08 17.54
C TRP A 289 1.95 16.64 17.51
N PHE A 290 2.65 16.25 16.46
CA PHE A 290 3.09 14.87 16.27
C PHE A 290 4.01 14.44 17.40
N THR A 291 5.04 15.26 17.67
CA THR A 291 6.04 14.98 18.71
C THR A 291 5.47 15.07 20.12
N ASN A 292 4.73 16.13 20.43
CA ASN A 292 4.36 16.46 21.81
C ASN A 292 3.00 15.91 22.26
N ALA A 293 2.11 15.58 21.31
CA ALA A 293 0.76 15.12 21.62
C ALA A 293 0.45 13.75 21.01
N PHE A 294 0.59 13.58 19.69
CA PHE A 294 0.22 12.34 19.03
C PHE A 294 1.10 11.17 19.48
N TRP A 295 2.42 11.30 19.42
CA TRP A 295 3.35 10.21 19.73
C TRP A 295 3.17 9.65 21.15
N PRO A 296 3.17 10.47 22.22
CA PRO A 296 2.89 9.99 23.58
C PRO A 296 1.39 9.72 23.85
N GLY A 297 0.48 10.39 23.13
CA GLY A 297 -0.97 10.27 23.32
C GLY A 297 -1.54 8.98 22.72
N SER A 298 -1.07 8.60 21.53
CA SER A 298 -1.42 7.35 20.83
C SER A 298 -0.86 6.09 21.50
N LYS A 299 0.15 6.27 22.36
CA LYS A 299 0.96 5.20 22.97
C LYS A 299 1.80 4.40 21.98
N TYR A 300 2.05 4.96 20.79
CA TYR A 300 2.91 4.31 19.79
C TYR A 300 4.37 4.30 20.22
N ASN A 301 4.78 5.25 21.06
CA ASN A 301 6.11 5.28 21.67
C ASN A 301 6.44 4.07 22.58
N LEU A 302 5.46 3.22 22.91
CA LEU A 302 5.70 2.07 23.78
C LEU A 302 6.35 0.90 23.02
N GLU A 303 7.39 0.34 23.62
CA GLU A 303 8.19 -0.77 23.07
C GLU A 303 7.38 -2.06 22.83
N ILE A 304 6.32 -2.27 23.62
CA ILE A 304 5.43 -3.44 23.51
C ILE A 304 4.57 -3.44 22.23
N GLY A 305 4.58 -2.35 21.45
CA GLY A 305 3.66 -2.15 20.32
C GLY A 305 4.37 -1.81 19.03
N LEU A 306 4.71 -0.54 18.82
CA LEU A 306 4.96 0.04 17.49
C LEU A 306 6.19 0.95 17.40
N GLY A 307 6.71 1.45 18.52
CA GLY A 307 7.68 2.55 18.53
C GLY A 307 9.13 2.10 18.61
N GLN A 308 9.60 1.25 17.70
CA GLN A 308 11.02 0.87 17.65
C GLN A 308 11.67 1.37 16.37
N GLU A 309 11.10 1.00 15.22
CA GLU A 309 11.62 1.30 13.90
C GLU A 309 10.53 1.92 13.03
N PHE A 310 10.96 2.67 12.02
CA PHE A 310 10.05 3.24 11.04
C PHE A 310 10.60 3.13 9.64
N GLU A 311 9.68 3.15 8.66
CA GLU A 311 9.98 3.33 7.25
C GLU A 311 9.01 4.34 6.63
N VAL A 312 9.53 5.28 5.84
CA VAL A 312 8.73 6.27 5.12
C VAL A 312 8.93 6.10 3.61
N TYR A 313 7.88 5.64 2.94
CA TYR A 313 7.79 5.52 1.48
C TYR A 313 7.17 6.80 0.92
N ASN A 314 7.76 7.34 -0.16
CA ASN A 314 7.39 8.64 -0.72
C ASN A 314 6.79 8.46 -2.12
N PHE A 315 5.68 9.13 -2.40
CA PHE A 315 4.96 9.03 -3.66
C PHE A 315 4.50 10.40 -4.17
N LYS A 316 4.25 10.49 -5.47
CA LYS A 316 3.66 11.64 -6.16
C LYS A 316 2.58 11.18 -7.13
N GLY A 317 1.62 12.05 -7.44
CA GLY A 317 0.74 11.82 -8.59
C GLY A 317 1.56 11.83 -9.88
N ALA A 318 1.28 10.90 -10.80
CA ALA A 318 1.99 10.81 -12.07
C ALA A 318 1.81 12.04 -12.98
N ASP A 319 0.76 12.83 -12.75
CA ASP A 319 0.38 14.02 -13.53
C ASP A 319 0.74 15.36 -12.85
N ALA A 320 1.50 15.32 -11.74
CA ALA A 320 1.87 16.50 -10.94
C ALA A 320 3.24 17.08 -11.31
#